data_AF-A0A7S0PW58-F1
#
_entry.id   AF-A0A7S0PW58-F1
#
_cell.length_a   1.000
_cell.length_b   1.000
_cell.length_c   1.000
_cell.angle_alpha   90.00
_cell.angle_beta   90.00
_cell.angle_gamma   90.00
#
_symmetry.space_group_name_H-M   'P 1'
#
loop_
_entity.id
_entity.type
_entity.pdbx_description
1 polymer ?
#
loop_
_entity_poly.entity_id
_entity_poly.type
_entity_poly.pdbx_seq_one_letter_code
_entity_poly.pdbx_strand_id
1 'polypeptide(L)'
;GWQEDSGVLIYLDFGELHERVCQGHDAADSKSSDYELWTPSDGRMGGKCLLGHKITYTRRKRDAQCFNPEKHEHKEMKEHCACTAEDFECDYGYMRKTQGGECVRDPDVEPEETKECKDFYYVTRGYRRVAGD
;
A
#
# COMPACT_ATOMS: atom_id res chain seq x y z
N GLY A 1 -43.68 19.27 17.21
CA GLY A 1 -42.62 19.30 18.23
C GLY A 1 -41.65 18.21 17.88
N TRP A 2 -40.38 18.54 17.69
CA TRP A 2 -39.34 17.56 17.44
C TRP A 2 -38.93 16.98 18.80
N GLN A 3 -39.01 15.67 18.92
CA GLN A 3 -38.63 14.95 20.13
C GLN A 3 -37.10 14.86 20.17
N GLU A 4 -36.48 15.38 21.23
CA GLU A 4 -35.03 15.25 21.43
C GLU A 4 -34.71 13.80 21.77
N ASP A 5 -34.16 13.07 20.80
CA ASP A 5 -33.60 11.75 21.04
C ASP A 5 -32.42 11.87 22.00
N SER A 6 -32.55 11.27 23.19
CA SER A 6 -31.50 11.26 24.20
C SER A 6 -30.43 10.22 23.86
N GLY A 7 -29.19 10.65 23.63
CA GLY A 7 -28.04 9.78 23.42
C GLY A 7 -27.33 9.39 24.72
N VAL A 8 -26.73 8.19 24.75
CA VAL A 8 -25.86 7.72 25.84
C VAL A 8 -24.43 7.63 25.32
N LEU A 9 -23.48 8.21 26.07
CA LEU A 9 -22.04 8.06 25.81
C LEU A 9 -21.43 7.11 26.83
N ILE A 10 -20.72 6.11 26.34
CA ILE A 10 -19.95 5.18 27.17
C ILE A 10 -18.47 5.38 26.80
N TYR A 11 -17.67 5.74 27.80
CA TYR A 11 -16.22 5.86 27.68
C TYR A 11 -15.56 4.60 28.26
N LEU A 12 -14.66 3.99 27.50
CA LEU A 12 -13.87 2.84 27.93
C LEU A 12 -12.39 3.22 27.83
N ASP A 13 -11.66 3.09 28.94
CA ASP A 13 -10.23 3.33 29.01
C ASP A 13 -9.49 1.99 29.08
N PHE A 14 -8.64 1.73 28.09
CA PHE A 14 -7.83 0.52 28.04
C PHE A 14 -6.43 0.73 28.66
N GLY A 15 -6.09 1.94 29.09
CA GLY A 15 -4.84 2.24 29.80
C GLY A 15 -4.75 1.57 31.18
N GLU A 16 -5.90 1.30 31.82
CA GLU A 16 -5.98 0.60 33.11
C GLU A 16 -5.85 -0.92 33.01
N LEU A 17 -5.60 -1.48 31.82
CA LEU A 17 -5.30 -2.91 31.68
C LEU A 17 -3.95 -3.30 32.31
N HIS A 18 -3.15 -2.32 32.77
CA HIS A 18 -1.84 -2.52 33.41
C HIS A 18 -0.86 -3.36 32.59
N GLU A 19 -1.01 -3.38 31.26
CA GLU A 19 -0.04 -4.02 30.40
C GLU A 19 1.29 -3.27 30.46
N ARG A 20 2.39 -4.01 30.50
CA ARG A 20 3.72 -3.41 30.37
C ARG A 20 3.88 -2.77 29.00
N VAL A 21 4.78 -1.80 28.90
CA VAL A 21 5.21 -1.24 27.61
C VAL A 21 5.99 -2.29 26.82
N CYS A 22 5.74 -2.38 25.51
CA CYS A 22 6.49 -3.25 24.61
C CYS A 22 7.96 -2.83 24.52
N GLN A 23 8.86 -3.80 24.39
CA GLN A 23 10.31 -3.60 24.39
C GLN A 23 10.98 -4.23 23.16
N GLY A 24 12.20 -3.79 22.88
CA GLY A 24 13.04 -4.40 21.84
C GLY A 24 12.68 -4.01 20.41
N HIS A 25 12.04 -2.86 20.20
CA HIS A 25 11.68 -2.34 18.88
C HIS A 25 12.86 -2.35 17.90
N ASP A 26 14.04 -1.89 18.35
CA ASP A 26 15.25 -1.80 17.52
C ASP A 26 16.01 -3.13 17.38
N ALA A 27 15.52 -4.17 18.05
CA ALA A 27 16.03 -5.53 18.01
C ALA A 27 14.90 -6.50 17.66
N ALA A 28 14.05 -6.11 16.70
CA ALA A 28 12.99 -6.96 16.17
C ALA A 28 13.53 -8.36 15.80
N ASP A 29 12.69 -9.38 15.95
CA ASP A 29 13.01 -10.81 15.80
C ASP A 29 13.97 -11.40 16.85
N SER A 30 14.58 -10.59 17.72
CA SER A 30 15.33 -11.13 18.86
C SER A 30 14.42 -11.84 19.87
N LYS A 31 14.99 -12.77 20.64
CA LYS A 31 14.25 -13.55 21.65
C LYS A 31 13.60 -12.68 22.72
N SER A 32 14.20 -11.53 23.05
CA SER A 32 13.72 -10.61 24.09
C SER A 32 12.89 -9.46 23.54
N SER A 33 12.61 -9.42 22.23
CA SER A 33 11.81 -8.37 21.60
C SER A 33 10.34 -8.76 21.49
N ASP A 34 9.47 -7.80 21.76
CA ASP A 34 8.04 -7.88 21.50
C ASP A 34 7.67 -7.60 20.04
N TYR A 35 8.66 -7.31 19.20
CA TYR A 35 8.49 -6.92 17.82
C TYR A 35 9.10 -7.95 16.86
N GLU A 36 8.50 -8.04 15.67
CA GLU A 36 8.98 -8.82 14.54
C GLU A 36 9.13 -7.93 13.30
N LEU A 37 10.05 -8.33 12.42
CA LEU A 37 10.09 -7.76 11.08
C LEU A 37 9.02 -8.43 10.23
N TRP A 38 8.22 -7.61 9.56
CA TRP A 38 7.15 -8.08 8.72
C TRP A 38 7.11 -7.32 7.40
N THR A 39 7.06 -8.08 6.31
CA THR A 39 6.85 -7.57 4.96
C THR A 39 5.45 -7.98 4.51
N PRO A 40 4.59 -7.05 4.05
CA PRO A 40 3.31 -7.41 3.45
C PRO A 40 3.54 -8.23 2.18
N SER A 41 2.62 -9.16 1.91
CA SER A 41 2.58 -9.92 0.67
C SER A 41 1.14 -10.08 0.20
N ASP A 42 0.97 -10.20 -1.11
CA ASP A 42 -0.33 -10.49 -1.74
C ASP A 42 -0.70 -11.99 -1.70
N GLY A 43 0.12 -12.80 -1.02
CA GLY A 43 -0.07 -14.25 -0.91
C GLY A 43 0.34 -15.05 -2.16
N ARG A 44 0.79 -14.42 -3.24
CA ARG A 44 1.31 -15.11 -4.42
C ARG A 44 2.75 -15.57 -4.17
N MET A 45 3.16 -16.69 -4.78
CA MET A 45 4.54 -17.19 -4.63
C MET A 45 5.54 -16.16 -5.19
N GLY A 46 6.35 -15.56 -4.31
CA GLY A 46 7.32 -14.50 -4.64
C GLY A 46 6.85 -13.07 -4.37
N GLY A 47 5.58 -12.86 -3.98
CA GLY A 47 4.93 -11.54 -3.86
C GLY A 47 5.29 -10.74 -2.62
N LYS A 48 6.56 -10.33 -2.46
CA LYS A 48 6.95 -9.29 -1.49
C LYS A 48 7.08 -7.90 -2.12
N CYS A 49 6.94 -7.82 -3.44
CA CYS A 49 6.93 -6.57 -4.17
C CYS A 49 5.49 -6.13 -4.41
N LEU A 50 5.10 -5.01 -3.83
CA LEU A 50 3.79 -4.41 -3.99
C LEU A 50 4.01 -2.97 -4.47
N LEU A 51 3.47 -2.63 -5.65
CA LEU A 51 3.64 -1.32 -6.27
C LEU A 51 5.12 -0.92 -6.36
N GLY A 52 5.94 -1.73 -7.03
CA GLY A 52 7.36 -1.45 -7.23
C GLY A 52 8.25 -1.51 -5.99
N HIS A 53 7.69 -1.86 -4.82
CA HIS A 53 8.40 -1.77 -3.55
C HIS A 53 8.22 -2.99 -2.65
N LYS A 54 9.30 -3.34 -1.96
CA LYS A 54 9.27 -4.21 -0.80
C LYS A 54 9.45 -3.35 0.45
N ILE A 55 8.41 -3.25 1.26
CA ILE A 55 8.43 -2.49 2.52
C ILE A 55 8.45 -3.44 3.69
N THR A 56 9.41 -3.30 4.60
CA THR A 56 9.49 -4.10 5.82
C THR A 56 9.24 -3.21 7.02
N TYR A 57 8.30 -3.62 7.87
CA TYR A 57 7.90 -2.90 9.08
C TYR A 57 8.38 -3.64 10.32
N THR A 58 8.74 -2.89 11.34
CA THR A 58 8.78 -3.39 12.71
C THR A 58 7.36 -3.34 13.29
N ARG A 59 6.78 -4.49 13.65
CA ARG A 59 5.44 -4.57 14.24
C ARG A 59 5.41 -5.41 15.50
N ARG A 60 4.45 -5.16 16.40
CA ARG A 60 4.26 -5.97 17.61
C ARG A 60 3.89 -7.41 17.21
N LYS A 61 4.53 -8.40 17.82
CA LYS A 61 4.19 -9.82 17.66
C LYS A 61 2.76 -10.08 18.14
N ARG A 62 2.07 -11.03 17.51
CA ARG A 62 0.66 -11.32 17.82
C ARG A 62 0.47 -11.83 19.26
N ASP A 63 1.44 -12.55 19.79
CA ASP A 63 1.43 -13.15 21.12
C ASP A 63 2.02 -12.24 22.21
N ALA A 64 2.62 -11.10 21.86
CA ALA A 64 3.18 -10.16 22.82
C ALA A 64 2.06 -9.45 23.61
N GLN A 65 2.00 -9.72 24.91
CA GLN A 65 1.07 -9.10 25.88
C GLN A 65 1.67 -7.79 26.43
N CYS A 66 1.66 -6.75 25.60
CA CYS A 66 2.20 -5.43 25.93
C CYS A 66 1.54 -4.32 25.09
N PHE A 67 1.59 -3.09 25.59
CA PHE A 67 1.08 -1.91 24.90
C PHE A 67 2.17 -1.18 24.09
N ASN A 68 1.82 -0.73 22.88
CA ASN A 68 2.65 0.14 22.05
C ASN A 68 2.38 1.61 22.42
N PRO A 69 3.37 2.37 22.92
CA PRO A 69 3.15 3.77 23.26
C PRO A 69 3.09 4.64 22.00
N GLU A 70 2.22 5.66 22.04
CA GLU A 70 1.81 6.55 20.94
C GLU A 70 2.95 7.24 20.17
N LYS A 71 4.17 7.26 20.72
CA LYS A 71 5.34 7.96 20.17
C LYS A 71 6.32 7.09 19.35
N HIS A 72 5.99 5.84 19.05
CA HIS A 72 6.87 5.04 18.20
C HIS A 72 6.69 5.40 16.74
N GLU A 73 7.65 6.13 16.18
CA GLU A 73 7.80 6.23 14.73
C GLU A 73 7.99 4.82 14.16
N HIS A 74 7.15 4.45 13.20
CA HIS A 74 7.28 3.19 12.50
C HIS A 74 8.59 3.20 11.73
N LYS A 75 9.55 2.35 12.14
CA LYS A 75 10.73 2.09 11.32
C LYS A 75 10.31 1.21 10.15
N GLU A 76 10.45 1.77 8.96
CA GLU A 76 10.26 1.07 7.71
C GLU A 76 11.56 0.97 6.91
N MET A 77 11.78 -0.18 6.29
CA MET A 77 12.84 -0.40 5.32
C MET A 77 12.20 -0.56 3.95
N LYS A 78 12.52 0.34 3.02
CA LYS A 78 11.99 0.33 1.66
C LYS A 78 13.07 -0.10 0.67
N GLU A 79 12.79 -1.15 -0.09
CA GLU A 79 13.63 -1.64 -1.19
C GLU A 79 12.85 -1.50 -2.51
N HIS A 80 13.52 -1.00 -3.56
CA HIS A 80 12.94 -0.90 -4.90
C HIS A 80 13.07 -2.23 -5.64
N CYS A 81 11.98 -2.67 -6.26
CA CYS A 81 11.98 -3.82 -7.14
C CYS A 81 12.33 -3.43 -8.57
N ALA A 82 12.75 -4.39 -9.39
CA ALA A 82 12.76 -4.20 -10.83
C ALA A 82 11.33 -4.19 -11.37
N CYS A 83 11.02 -3.25 -12.27
CA CYS A 83 9.72 -3.17 -12.91
C CYS A 83 9.43 -4.41 -13.77
N THR A 84 8.17 -4.82 -13.76
CA THR A 84 7.60 -5.95 -14.50
C THR A 84 6.42 -5.47 -15.33
N ALA A 85 5.82 -6.36 -16.13
CA ALA A 85 4.63 -6.03 -16.92
C ALA A 85 3.37 -5.75 -16.06
N GLU A 86 3.38 -6.14 -14.78
CA GLU A 86 2.30 -5.90 -13.83
C GLU A 86 2.34 -4.49 -13.23
N ASP A 87 3.49 -3.82 -13.28
CA ASP A 87 3.69 -2.45 -12.80
C ASP A 87 3.22 -1.38 -13.80
N PHE A 88 2.63 -1.82 -14.92
CA PHE A 88 2.08 -0.96 -15.97
C PHE A 88 0.64 -1.33 -16.31
N GLU A 89 -0.19 -0.31 -16.41
CA GLU A 89 -1.55 -0.39 -16.95
C GLU A 89 -1.60 0.18 -18.38
N CYS A 90 -2.64 -0.17 -19.12
CA CYS A 90 -2.81 0.41 -20.45
C CYS A 90 -3.17 1.88 -20.32
N ASP A 91 -2.49 2.70 -21.13
CA ASP A 91 -2.79 4.12 -21.20
C ASP A 91 -4.09 4.36 -21.98
N TYR A 92 -4.59 5.58 -21.96
CA TYR A 92 -5.82 5.95 -22.66
C TYR A 92 -5.77 5.57 -24.15
N GLY A 93 -6.86 4.96 -24.65
CA GLY A 93 -6.96 4.45 -26.02
C GLY A 93 -6.28 3.11 -26.27
N TYR A 94 -5.82 2.42 -25.21
CA TYR A 94 -5.23 1.09 -25.29
C TYR A 94 -5.91 0.12 -24.31
N MET A 95 -5.94 -1.16 -24.67
CA MET A 95 -6.56 -2.23 -23.89
C MET A 95 -5.75 -3.53 -23.98
N ARG A 96 -5.92 -4.43 -23.00
CA ARG A 96 -5.40 -5.80 -23.08
C ARG A 96 -6.48 -6.72 -23.65
N LYS A 97 -6.16 -7.49 -24.69
CA LYS A 97 -7.09 -8.49 -25.27
C LYS A 97 -7.22 -9.76 -24.43
N THR A 98 -6.18 -10.07 -23.67
CA THR A 98 -6.10 -11.24 -22.79
C THR A 98 -5.44 -10.83 -21.48
N GLN A 99 -5.76 -11.55 -20.40
CA GLN A 99 -5.13 -11.32 -19.11
C GLN A 99 -3.61 -11.53 -19.23
N GLY A 100 -2.82 -10.53 -18.81
CA GLY A 100 -1.36 -10.52 -18.93
C GLY A 100 -0.80 -10.26 -20.34
N GLY A 101 -1.66 -10.08 -21.35
CA GLY A 101 -1.25 -9.74 -22.72
C GLY A 101 -0.83 -8.27 -22.87
N GLU A 102 -0.23 -7.93 -24.01
CA GLU A 102 0.22 -6.56 -24.29
C GLU A 102 -0.94 -5.55 -24.40
N CYS A 103 -0.64 -4.28 -24.12
CA CYS A 103 -1.54 -3.17 -24.40
C CYS A 103 -1.52 -2.85 -25.90
N VAL A 104 -2.67 -3.04 -26.54
CA VAL A 104 -2.89 -2.75 -27.96
C VAL A 104 -3.91 -1.65 -28.10
N ARG A 105 -3.91 -0.93 -29.23
CA ARG A 105 -4.91 0.11 -29.49
C ARG A 105 -6.31 -0.45 -29.36
N ASP A 106 -7.14 0.26 -28.62
CA ASP A 106 -8.57 0.00 -28.54
C ASP A 106 -9.22 0.44 -29.86
N PRO A 107 -9.88 -0.46 -30.61
CA PRO A 107 -10.52 -0.10 -31.87
C PRO A 107 -11.73 0.82 -31.70
N ASP A 108 -12.31 0.89 -30.50
CA ASP A 108 -13.54 1.64 -30.22
C ASP A 108 -13.27 3.06 -29.69
N VAL A 109 -11.99 3.39 -29.42
CA VAL A 109 -11.57 4.71 -28.96
C VAL A 109 -10.90 5.46 -30.11
N GLU A 110 -11.51 6.58 -30.51
CA GLU A 110 -10.89 7.46 -31.49
C GLU A 110 -9.57 8.05 -30.95
N PRO A 111 -8.53 8.16 -31.79
CA PRO A 111 -7.29 8.82 -31.37
C PRO A 111 -7.60 10.22 -30.87
N GLU A 112 -7.04 10.57 -29.72
CA GLU A 112 -7.24 11.91 -29.15
C GLU A 112 -6.78 12.97 -30.15
N GLU A 113 -7.71 13.82 -30.60
CA GLU A 113 -7.38 14.94 -31.48
C GLU A 113 -6.53 15.93 -30.69
N THR A 114 -5.33 16.20 -31.20
CA THR A 114 -4.40 17.15 -30.60
C THR A 114 -5.00 18.55 -30.64
N LYS A 115 -5.55 19.01 -29.52
CA LYS A 115 -6.02 20.39 -29.38
C LYS A 115 -4.82 21.32 -29.39
N GLU A 116 -4.73 22.13 -30.46
CA GLU A 116 -3.78 23.24 -30.63
C GLU A 116 -2.34 22.94 -30.18
N CYS A 117 -1.64 22.10 -30.93
CA CYS A 117 -0.21 21.89 -30.72
C CYS A 117 0.57 23.14 -31.18
N LYS A 118 1.07 23.94 -30.22
CA LYS A 118 1.98 25.06 -30.53
C LYS A 118 3.44 24.64 -30.71
N ASP A 119 3.86 23.54 -30.11
CA ASP A 119 5.24 23.04 -30.16
C ASP A 119 5.29 21.51 -30.36
N PHE A 120 5.48 20.73 -29.31
CA PHE A 120 5.48 19.27 -29.33
C PHE A 120 4.53 18.71 -28.28
N TYR A 121 4.04 17.49 -28.51
CA TYR A 121 3.19 16.76 -27.56
C TYR A 121 3.71 15.33 -27.40
N TYR A 122 3.44 14.75 -26.23
CA TYR A 122 3.79 13.36 -25.95
C TYR A 122 2.68 12.45 -26.48
N VAL A 123 3.07 11.48 -27.30
CA VAL A 123 2.20 10.39 -27.73
C VAL A 123 2.50 9.17 -26.89
N THR A 124 1.46 8.59 -26.30
CA THR A 124 1.60 7.37 -25.54
C THR A 124 2.06 6.20 -26.40
N ARG A 125 2.83 5.29 -25.81
CA ARG A 125 3.18 3.99 -26.40
C ARG A 125 2.23 2.88 -25.98
N GLY A 126 1.15 3.23 -25.25
CA GLY A 126 0.09 2.32 -24.82
C GLY A 126 0.19 1.82 -23.38
N TYR A 127 1.24 2.21 -22.65
CA TYR A 127 1.46 1.81 -21.27
C TYR A 127 1.73 3.05 -20.41
N ARG A 128 1.23 3.03 -19.18
CA ARG A 128 1.58 3.97 -18.12
C ARG A 128 1.82 3.20 -16.82
N ARG A 129 2.65 3.76 -15.94
CA ARG A 129 2.93 3.13 -14.63
C ARG A 129 1.65 3.09 -13.79
N VAL A 130 1.47 2.02 -13.04
CA VAL A 130 0.39 1.92 -12.05
C VAL A 130 0.56 3.03 -11.01
N ALA A 131 -0.53 3.69 -10.63
CA ALA A 131 -0.47 4.77 -9.65
C ALA A 131 0.00 4.24 -8.29
N GLY A 132 1.05 4.86 -7.73
CA GLY A 132 1.63 4.46 -6.44
C GLY A 132 2.85 3.55 -6.54
N ASP A 133 3.25 3.14 -7.75
CA ASP A 133 4.52 2.48 -8.06
C ASP A 133 5.71 3.46 -8.12
#